data_AF-A0A6L9QFK9-F1
#
_entry.id   AF-A0A6L9QFK9-F1
#
_cell.length_a   1.000
_cell.length_b   1.000
_cell.length_c   1.000
_cell.angle_alpha   90.00
_cell.angle_beta   90.00
_cell.angle_gamma   90.00
#
_symmetry.space_group_name_H-M   'P 1'
#
loop_
_entity.id
_entity.type
_entity.pdbx_description
1 polymer ?
#
loop_
_entity_poly.entity_id
_entity_poly.type
_entity_poly.pdbx_seq_one_letter_code
_entity_poly.pdbx_strand_id
1 'polypeptide(L)'
;MHLEMRDTYDPSHPAYQDFVSGGSGWYEMANWRKIVQDAVGRGVTIRRARVVSEPPSDYIRWEHMLTSQNVAAGEDVRWLPREQAWDLMLPGADFWLFDHKLVMFNFCSGDGTEIPEEKSSNDPDVVARCLAAFERVWERAIPHEQYELPSRD
;
A
#
# COMPACT_ATOMS: atom_id res chain seq x y z
N MET A 1 0.06 -8.08 7.03
CA MET A 1 1.00 -7.00 6.63
C MET A 1 0.91 -6.82 5.14
N HIS A 2 1.01 -5.60 4.62
CA HIS A 2 0.93 -5.34 3.18
C HIS A 2 1.99 -4.35 2.73
N LEU A 3 2.86 -4.78 1.81
CA LEU A 3 3.82 -3.91 1.14
C LEU A 3 3.30 -3.51 -0.23
N GLU A 4 3.29 -2.22 -0.50
CA GLU A 4 2.87 -1.57 -1.75
C GLU A 4 4.02 -0.68 -2.25
N MET A 5 4.40 -0.83 -3.52
CA MET A 5 5.57 -0.15 -4.07
C MET A 5 5.31 0.46 -5.45
N ARG A 6 4.08 0.39 -5.96
CA ARG A 6 3.71 1.03 -7.23
C ARG A 6 3.33 2.48 -7.02
N ASP A 7 3.60 3.31 -8.02
CA ASP A 7 3.15 4.71 -8.03
C ASP A 7 1.78 4.89 -8.72
N THR A 8 1.17 3.80 -9.23
CA THR A 8 -0.17 3.74 -9.86
C THR A 8 -0.69 2.28 -9.83
N TYR A 9 -1.98 2.05 -9.52
CA TYR A 9 -2.64 0.72 -9.54
C TYR A 9 -3.88 0.62 -10.44
N ASP A 10 -4.69 1.66 -10.54
CA ASP A 10 -5.85 1.62 -11.44
C ASP A 10 -6.11 3.02 -11.99
N PRO A 11 -5.44 3.40 -13.08
CA PRO A 11 -5.67 4.70 -13.68
C PRO A 11 -7.09 4.79 -14.26
N SER A 12 -7.84 3.71 -14.41
CA SER A 12 -9.20 3.72 -14.96
C SER A 12 -10.29 3.94 -13.90
N HIS A 13 -9.93 3.92 -12.62
CA HIS A 13 -10.90 4.04 -11.53
C HIS A 13 -11.71 5.35 -11.66
N PRO A 14 -13.06 5.32 -11.66
CA PRO A 14 -13.88 6.52 -11.91
C PRO A 14 -13.61 7.66 -10.92
N ALA A 15 -13.39 7.34 -9.65
CA ALA A 15 -13.07 8.37 -8.65
C ALA A 15 -11.64 8.91 -8.80
N TYR A 16 -10.69 8.14 -9.34
CA TYR A 16 -9.39 8.68 -9.71
C TYR A 16 -9.51 9.64 -10.90
N GLN A 17 -10.32 9.28 -11.90
CA GLN A 17 -10.62 10.14 -13.04
C GLN A 17 -11.30 11.45 -12.63
N ASP A 18 -12.21 11.41 -11.65
CA ASP A 18 -12.79 12.61 -11.03
C ASP A 18 -11.72 13.47 -10.35
N PHE A 19 -10.83 12.87 -9.54
CA PHE A 19 -9.74 13.56 -8.85
C PHE A 19 -8.83 14.34 -9.80
N VAL A 20 -8.32 13.68 -10.84
CA VAL A 20 -7.39 14.33 -11.80
C VAL A 20 -8.08 15.39 -12.65
N SER A 21 -9.41 15.34 -12.78
CA SER A 21 -10.22 16.36 -13.44
C SER A 21 -10.55 17.56 -12.54
N GLY A 22 -10.04 17.59 -11.30
CA GLY A 22 -10.29 18.65 -10.31
C GLY A 22 -11.55 18.46 -9.48
N GLY A 23 -12.19 17.29 -9.59
CA GLY A 23 -13.27 16.86 -8.72
C GLY A 23 -12.77 16.45 -7.32
N SER A 24 -13.68 15.93 -6.51
CA SER A 24 -13.32 15.50 -5.15
C SER A 24 -12.39 14.28 -5.14
N GLY A 25 -12.56 13.40 -6.12
CA GLY A 25 -11.97 12.08 -6.12
C GLY A 25 -12.44 11.15 -5.01
N TRP A 26 -13.42 11.59 -4.21
CA TRP A 26 -13.78 10.91 -2.99
C TRP A 26 -14.76 9.75 -3.27
N TYR A 27 -14.50 8.55 -2.75
CA TYR A 27 -15.42 7.41 -2.84
C TYR A 27 -15.33 6.47 -1.63
N GLU A 28 -16.49 6.02 -1.16
CA GLU A 28 -16.59 5.19 0.04
C GLU A 28 -15.98 3.79 -0.16
N MET A 29 -14.97 3.44 0.65
CA MET A 29 -14.34 2.10 0.65
C MET A 29 -15.05 1.13 1.60
N ALA A 30 -16.39 1.17 1.66
CA ALA A 30 -17.21 0.49 2.68
C ALA A 30 -16.90 -1.01 2.83
N ASN A 31 -16.78 -1.72 1.70
CA ASN A 31 -16.49 -3.16 1.71
C ASN A 31 -15.11 -3.44 2.33
N TRP A 32 -14.09 -2.68 1.92
CA TRP A 32 -12.74 -2.83 2.45
C TRP A 32 -12.68 -2.47 3.93
N ARG A 33 -13.26 -1.33 4.34
CA ARG A 33 -13.29 -0.94 5.75
C ARG A 33 -13.96 -1.99 6.62
N LYS A 34 -15.04 -2.61 6.14
CA LYS A 34 -15.71 -3.69 6.87
C LYS A 34 -14.78 -4.89 7.09
N ILE A 35 -14.04 -5.30 6.06
CA ILE A 35 -13.06 -6.40 6.17
C ILE A 35 -12.01 -6.09 7.23
N VAL A 36 -11.44 -4.87 7.19
CA VAL A 36 -10.43 -4.41 8.15
C VAL A 36 -11.01 -4.37 9.56
N GLN A 37 -12.17 -3.73 9.75
CA GLN A 37 -12.82 -3.60 11.05
C GLN A 37 -13.16 -4.96 11.66
N ASP A 38 -13.69 -5.89 10.85
CA ASP A 38 -14.00 -7.24 11.31
C ASP A 38 -12.71 -7.99 11.72
N ALA A 39 -11.59 -7.78 11.03
CA ALA A 39 -10.30 -8.36 11.39
C ALA A 39 -9.70 -7.76 12.66
N VAL A 40 -9.68 -6.42 12.77
CA VAL A 40 -9.22 -5.69 13.96
C VAL A 40 -10.07 -6.05 15.18
N GLY A 41 -11.38 -6.20 15.02
CA GLY A 41 -12.29 -6.65 16.08
C GLY A 41 -11.98 -8.06 16.61
N ARG A 42 -11.31 -8.90 15.81
CA ARG A 42 -10.78 -10.21 16.25
C ARG A 42 -9.37 -10.13 16.85
N GLY A 43 -8.79 -8.94 16.99
CA GLY A 43 -7.44 -8.71 17.50
C GLY A 43 -6.33 -8.79 16.46
N VAL A 44 -6.65 -8.79 15.16
CA VAL A 44 -5.64 -8.81 14.08
C VAL A 44 -5.03 -7.42 13.92
N THR A 45 -3.70 -7.34 13.89
CA THR A 45 -2.99 -6.10 13.53
C THR A 45 -2.75 -6.06 12.02
N ILE A 46 -3.26 -5.03 11.35
CA ILE A 46 -3.03 -4.79 9.92
C ILE A 46 -2.05 -3.62 9.78
N ARG A 47 -0.84 -3.94 9.27
CA ARG A 47 0.21 -2.98 8.95
C ARG A 47 0.35 -2.84 7.44
N ARG A 48 0.27 -1.61 6.91
CA ARG A 48 0.48 -1.29 5.49
C ARG A 48 1.64 -0.34 5.33
N ALA A 49 2.61 -0.71 4.51
CA ALA A 49 3.75 0.12 4.17
C ALA A 49 3.73 0.43 2.68
N ARG A 50 3.86 1.70 2.34
CA ARG A 50 3.93 2.18 0.96
C ARG A 50 5.30 2.77 0.66
N VAL A 51 5.98 2.28 -0.37
CA VAL A 51 7.18 2.90 -0.93
C VAL A 51 6.78 3.72 -2.13
N VAL A 52 6.92 5.05 -2.05
CA VAL A 52 6.38 5.99 -3.04
C VAL A 52 7.48 6.87 -3.61
N SER A 53 7.38 7.17 -4.90
CA SER A 53 8.27 8.16 -5.54
C SER A 53 7.91 9.58 -5.10
N GLU A 54 8.91 10.46 -5.01
CA GLU A 54 8.73 11.89 -4.76
C GLU A 54 9.44 12.71 -5.87
N PRO A 55 8.78 13.73 -6.47
CA PRO A 55 7.40 14.16 -6.25
C PRO A 55 6.36 13.04 -6.56
N PRO A 56 5.30 12.91 -5.75
CA PRO A 56 4.36 11.80 -5.90
C PRO A 56 3.48 11.97 -7.14
N SER A 57 3.14 10.84 -7.75
CA SER A 57 2.15 10.78 -8.83
C SER A 57 0.78 11.30 -8.35
N ASP A 58 -0.08 11.67 -9.29
CA ASP A 58 -1.46 12.04 -8.95
C ASP A 58 -2.22 10.88 -8.30
N TYR A 59 -1.89 9.64 -8.67
CA TYR A 59 -2.47 8.45 -8.06
C TYR A 59 -2.06 8.33 -6.58
N ILE A 60 -0.79 8.53 -6.24
CA ILE A 60 -0.34 8.51 -4.85
C ILE A 60 -0.95 9.66 -4.05
N ARG A 61 -1.13 10.85 -4.64
CA ARG A 61 -1.83 11.97 -3.97
C ARG A 61 -3.29 11.60 -3.68
N TRP A 62 -3.97 11.01 -4.65
CA TRP A 62 -5.34 10.51 -4.50
C TRP A 62 -5.43 9.40 -3.46
N GLU A 63 -4.52 8.42 -3.51
CA GLU A 63 -4.45 7.32 -2.54
C GLU A 63 -4.17 7.83 -1.12
N HIS A 64 -3.27 8.80 -0.96
CA HIS A 64 -2.97 9.41 0.34
C HIS A 64 -4.21 10.07 0.94
N MET A 65 -4.99 10.83 0.16
CA MET A 65 -6.27 11.39 0.59
C MET A 65 -7.24 10.31 1.11
N LEU A 66 -7.36 9.19 0.37
CA LEU A 66 -8.25 8.08 0.72
C LEU A 66 -7.80 7.29 1.95
N THR A 67 -6.51 7.34 2.27
CA THR A 67 -5.88 6.54 3.33
C THR A 67 -6.41 6.86 4.73
N SER A 68 -6.98 8.05 4.91
CA SER A 68 -7.74 8.39 6.11
C SER A 68 -8.82 7.35 6.46
N GLN A 69 -9.42 6.69 5.46
CA GLN A 69 -10.35 5.59 5.69
C GLN A 69 -9.70 4.28 6.15
N ASN A 70 -8.50 3.95 5.65
CA ASN A 70 -7.75 2.78 6.10
C ASN A 70 -7.42 2.93 7.59
N VAL A 71 -6.93 4.11 7.98
CA VAL A 71 -6.63 4.44 9.38
C VAL A 71 -7.90 4.39 10.23
N ALA A 72 -9.00 5.01 9.78
CA ALA A 72 -10.28 4.96 10.48
C ALA A 72 -10.87 3.54 10.62
N ALA A 73 -10.52 2.62 9.72
CA ALA A 73 -10.90 1.21 9.80
C ALA A 73 -10.01 0.40 10.76
N GLY A 74 -8.86 0.95 11.18
CA GLY A 74 -7.93 0.34 12.14
C GLY A 74 -6.62 -0.17 11.55
N GLU A 75 -6.27 0.19 10.31
CA GLU A 75 -4.94 -0.10 9.77
C GLU A 75 -3.87 0.88 10.32
N ASP A 76 -2.70 0.35 10.64
CA ASP A 76 -1.49 1.17 10.81
C ASP A 76 -0.82 1.34 9.44
N VAL A 77 -0.82 2.57 8.93
CA VAL A 77 -0.33 2.89 7.57
C VAL A 77 0.90 3.78 7.66
N ARG A 78 1.94 3.42 6.93
CA ARG A 78 3.19 4.19 6.82
C ARG A 78 3.66 4.37 5.38
N TRP A 79 4.39 5.45 5.16
CA TRP A 79 4.88 5.88 3.86
C TRP A 79 6.40 6.04 3.90
N LEU A 80 7.10 5.45 2.94
CA LEU A 80 8.54 5.57 2.78
C LEU A 80 8.84 6.23 1.43
N PRO A 81 9.41 7.44 1.43
CA PRO A 81 9.95 8.03 0.21
C PRO A 81 10.98 7.09 -0.42
N ARG A 82 10.88 6.84 -1.73
CA ARG A 82 11.68 5.84 -2.43
C ARG A 82 13.19 6.15 -2.37
N GLU A 83 13.56 7.42 -2.28
CA GLU A 83 14.95 7.82 -2.06
C GLU A 83 15.53 7.32 -0.74
N GLN A 84 14.71 7.01 0.27
CA GLN A 84 15.12 6.44 1.56
C GLN A 84 15.10 4.90 1.57
N ALA A 85 14.66 4.28 0.47
CA ALA A 85 14.65 2.84 0.26
C ALA A 85 15.83 2.34 -0.61
N TRP A 86 16.76 3.22 -0.99
CA TRP A 86 17.78 2.98 -2.01
C TRP A 86 18.72 1.79 -1.74
N ASP A 87 18.97 1.46 -0.47
CA ASP A 87 19.82 0.35 -0.01
C ASP A 87 19.01 -0.87 0.47
N LEU A 88 17.68 -0.85 0.32
CA LEU A 88 16.81 -1.94 0.76
C LEU A 88 16.70 -3.04 -0.30
N MET A 89 16.81 -4.29 0.15
CA MET A 89 16.53 -5.47 -0.68
C MET A 89 15.03 -5.76 -0.67
N LEU A 90 14.30 -5.22 -1.65
CA LEU A 90 12.85 -5.33 -1.75
C LEU A 90 12.44 -6.43 -2.76
N PRO A 91 11.34 -7.17 -2.51
CA PRO A 91 10.73 -8.03 -3.53
C PRO A 91 10.33 -7.22 -4.76
N GLY A 92 10.37 -7.82 -5.94
CA GLY A 92 9.95 -7.15 -7.18
C GLY A 92 8.44 -6.98 -7.34
N ALA A 93 7.65 -7.50 -6.39
CA ALA A 93 6.20 -7.46 -6.41
C ALA A 93 5.68 -7.01 -5.05
N ASP A 94 4.52 -6.35 -5.07
CA ASP A 94 3.75 -6.04 -3.88
C ASP A 94 3.23 -7.33 -3.27
N PHE A 95 2.96 -7.31 -1.97
CA PHE A 95 2.46 -8.50 -1.31
C PHE A 95 1.67 -8.23 -0.05
N TRP A 96 0.79 -9.18 0.23
CA TRP A 96 0.24 -9.43 1.55
C TRP A 96 1.01 -10.56 2.23
N LEU A 97 1.27 -10.42 3.53
CA LEU A 97 1.84 -11.46 4.37
C LEU A 97 0.94 -11.67 5.59
N PHE A 98 0.47 -12.91 5.74
CA PHE A 98 -0.49 -13.35 6.76
C PHE A 98 0.19 -14.26 7.78
N ASP A 99 0.02 -13.95 9.07
CA ASP A 99 0.47 -14.73 10.22
C ASP A 99 1.92 -15.25 10.16
N HIS A 100 2.80 -14.54 9.44
CA HIS A 100 4.18 -14.96 9.14
C HIS A 100 4.25 -16.39 8.55
N LYS A 101 3.27 -16.76 7.73
CA LYS A 101 3.12 -18.11 7.18
C LYS A 101 2.78 -18.17 5.70
N LEU A 102 2.06 -17.17 5.20
CA LEU A 102 1.59 -17.14 3.82
C LEU A 102 1.85 -15.76 3.22
N VAL A 103 2.52 -15.73 2.08
CA VAL A 103 2.66 -14.53 1.26
C VAL A 103 1.78 -14.68 0.03
N MET A 104 1.04 -13.62 -0.31
CA MET A 104 0.29 -13.48 -1.56
C MET A 104 0.84 -12.26 -2.29
N PHE A 105 1.22 -12.43 -3.54
CA PHE A 105 1.82 -11.39 -4.37
C PHE A 105 0.80 -10.79 -5.32
N ASN A 106 0.86 -9.47 -5.47
CA ASN A 106 0.04 -8.70 -6.41
C ASN A 106 0.92 -8.20 -7.55
N PHE A 107 0.39 -8.22 -8.77
CA PHE A 107 1.11 -7.80 -9.97
C PHE A 107 0.30 -6.75 -10.73
N CYS A 108 1.00 -5.76 -11.26
CA CYS A 108 0.44 -4.69 -12.08
C CYS A 108 1.27 -4.54 -13.36
N SER A 109 0.63 -4.19 -14.47
CA SER A 109 1.32 -3.72 -15.67
C SER A 109 1.97 -2.35 -15.42
N GLY A 110 2.80 -1.90 -16.38
CA GLY A 110 3.57 -0.66 -16.23
C GLY A 110 2.71 0.61 -16.05
N ASP A 111 1.48 0.60 -16.54
CA ASP A 111 0.48 1.66 -16.38
C ASP A 111 -0.33 1.53 -15.07
N GLY A 112 -0.07 0.49 -14.28
CA GLY A 112 -0.72 0.22 -13.01
C GLY A 112 -1.78 -0.86 -13.10
N THR A 113 -2.38 -1.13 -14.26
CA THR A 113 -3.51 -2.07 -14.37
C THR A 113 -3.19 -3.42 -13.72
N GLU A 114 -4.10 -3.87 -12.86
CA GLU A 114 -3.97 -5.15 -12.17
C GLU A 114 -3.86 -6.31 -13.18
N ILE A 115 -2.87 -7.16 -12.95
CA ILE A 115 -2.70 -8.41 -13.68
C ILE A 115 -3.38 -9.49 -12.83
N PRO A 116 -4.38 -10.23 -13.35
CA PRO A 116 -5.16 -11.21 -12.59
C PRO A 116 -4.39 -12.50 -12.25
N GLU A 117 -3.06 -12.44 -12.23
CA GLU A 117 -2.18 -13.54 -11.85
C GLU A 117 -2.01 -13.52 -10.34
N GLU A 118 -2.45 -14.57 -9.67
CA GLU A 118 -2.24 -14.74 -8.24
C GLU A 118 -1.06 -15.69 -7.99
N LYS A 119 -0.02 -15.19 -7.31
CA LYS A 119 1.05 -16.05 -6.78
C LYS A 119 1.02 -16.03 -5.28
N SER A 120 1.14 -17.21 -4.67
CA SER A 120 1.28 -17.33 -3.22
C SER A 120 2.36 -18.34 -2.85
N SER A 121 2.90 -18.20 -1.65
CA SER A 121 3.90 -19.11 -1.12
C SER A 121 3.82 -19.20 0.39
N ASN A 122 3.92 -20.43 0.89
CA ASN A 122 4.12 -20.77 2.30
C ASN A 122 5.52 -21.37 2.55
N ASP A 123 6.43 -21.25 1.58
CA ASP A 123 7.84 -21.61 1.74
C ASP A 123 8.46 -20.73 2.84
N PRO A 124 9.01 -21.31 3.92
CA PRO A 124 9.60 -20.55 5.02
C PRO A 124 10.65 -19.53 4.56
N ASP A 125 11.44 -19.86 3.52
CA ASP A 125 12.49 -18.98 3.03
C ASP A 125 11.91 -17.77 2.27
N VAL A 126 10.82 -17.97 1.52
CA VAL A 126 10.10 -16.87 0.85
C VAL A 126 9.45 -15.97 1.88
N VAL A 127 8.74 -16.56 2.85
CA VAL A 127 8.09 -15.84 3.93
C VAL A 127 9.10 -15.02 4.74
N ALA A 128 10.24 -15.61 5.10
CA ALA A 128 11.29 -14.93 5.86
C ALA A 128 11.87 -13.72 5.12
N ARG A 129 12.11 -13.83 3.80
CA ARG A 129 12.60 -12.71 2.98
C ARG A 129 11.58 -11.58 2.87
N CYS A 130 10.31 -11.91 2.61
CA CYS A 130 9.24 -10.90 2.54
C CYS A 130 9.03 -10.20 3.88
N LEU A 131 9.04 -10.96 4.99
CA LEU A 131 8.95 -10.40 6.34
C LEU A 131 10.13 -9.45 6.62
N ALA A 132 11.36 -9.88 6.36
CA ALA A 132 12.54 -9.06 6.57
C ALA A 132 12.51 -7.76 5.74
N ALA A 133 12.10 -7.83 4.48
CA ALA A 133 11.94 -6.65 3.63
C ALA A 133 10.87 -5.70 4.17
N PHE A 134 9.70 -6.21 4.56
CA PHE A 134 8.64 -5.39 5.14
C PHE A 134 9.12 -4.66 6.39
N GLU A 135 9.76 -5.35 7.34
CA GLU A 135 10.19 -4.72 8.60
C GLU A 135 11.23 -3.63 8.36
N ARG A 136 12.13 -3.79 7.38
CA ARG A 136 13.09 -2.74 7.00
C ARG A 136 12.42 -1.51 6.41
N VAL A 137 11.38 -1.69 5.60
CA VAL A 137 10.55 -0.56 5.15
C VAL A 137 9.84 0.07 6.34
N TRP A 138 9.19 -0.74 7.18
CA TRP A 138 8.36 -0.31 8.30
C TRP A 138 9.09 0.57 9.31
N GLU A 139 10.34 0.21 9.62
CA GLU A 139 11.20 0.95 10.56
C GLU A 139 11.58 2.34 10.05
N ARG A 140 11.71 2.51 8.73
CA ARG A 140 12.06 3.80 8.11
C ARG A 140 10.84 4.62 7.71
N ALA A 141 9.71 3.96 7.48
CA ALA A 141 8.50 4.59 6.99
C ALA A 141 7.86 5.52 8.03
N ILE A 142 7.32 6.62 7.55
CA ILE A 142 6.69 7.70 8.32
C ILE A 142 5.20 7.34 8.52
N PRO A 143 4.65 7.40 9.76
CA PRO A 143 3.22 7.22 10.00
C PRO A 143 2.37 8.16 9.15
N HIS A 144 1.22 7.67 8.65
CA HIS A 144 0.36 8.44 7.75
C HIS A 144 0.01 9.85 8.28
N GLU A 145 -0.27 9.98 9.58
CA GLU A 145 -0.59 11.27 10.22
C GLU A 145 0.57 12.28 10.22
N GLN A 146 1.80 11.81 9.99
CA GLN A 146 3.02 12.63 9.97
C GLN A 146 3.60 12.77 8.57
N TYR A 147 3.12 11.99 7.59
CA TYR A 147 3.63 12.03 6.23
C TYR A 147 2.93 13.12 5.42
N GLU A 148 3.64 14.22 5.20
CA GLU A 148 3.20 15.34 4.38
C GLU A 148 3.62 15.13 2.92
N LEU A 149 2.66 15.26 2.00
CA LEU A 149 2.95 15.16 0.58
C LEU A 149 3.80 16.36 0.13
N PRO A 150 4.90 16.14 -0.62
CA PRO A 150 5.61 17.22 -1.29
C PRO A 150 4.67 18.04 -2.18
N SER A 151 4.95 19.34 -2.31
CA SER A 151 4.17 20.25 -3.17
C SER A 151 4.22 19.81 -4.64
N ARG A 152 3.25 20.23 -5.46
CA ARG A 152 3.38 20.17 -6.91
C ARG A 152 4.31 21.32 -7.31
N ASP A 153 5.48 21.02 -7.87
CA ASP A 153 6.38 22.03 -8.45
C ASP A 153 5.68 22.82 -9.58
#